data_AF-A0A382PF99-F1
#
_entry.id   AF-A0A382PF99-F1
#
_cell.length_a   1.000
_cell.length_b   1.000
_cell.length_c   1.000
_cell.angle_alpha   90.00
_cell.angle_beta   90.00
_cell.angle_gamma   90.00
#
_symmetry.space_group_name_H-M   'P 1'
#
loop_
_entity.id
_entity.type
_entity.pdbx_description
1 polymer ?
#
loop_
_entity_poly.entity_id
_entity_poly.type
_entity_poly.pdbx_seq_one_letter_code
_entity_poly.pdbx_strand_id
1 'polypeptide(L)'
;MIETNSIHQTNTPARCTDPIRVLLVYPNSKDVALANLGFQRVNTLLNQIDGVECDHYSLPVGWSPDVQQLEPSSMLSHEWNLPLDQFDVIAFSISFEPDYLNAVLILKYFGIPLERAERCALHPLVLAGGSAVFINPEPLADCIDAFFIGEGEGLAEPFFRLFRENEWSDPHELLRSAARIP
;
A
#
# COMPACT_ATOMS: atom_id res chain seq x y z
N MET A 1 23.06 7.14 48.22
CA MET A 1 22.31 8.39 47.98
C MET A 1 22.45 8.68 46.49
N ILE A 2 21.50 8.18 45.69
CA ILE A 2 20.35 8.95 45.14
C ILE A 2 20.91 10.13 44.34
N GLU A 3 20.83 10.13 43.00
CA GLU A 3 19.61 10.52 42.29
C GLU A 3 19.21 9.62 41.11
N THR A 4 17.94 9.26 41.17
CA THR A 4 17.09 8.74 40.10
C THR A 4 16.42 9.94 39.42
N ASN A 5 16.44 10.01 38.09
CA ASN A 5 15.45 10.71 37.27
C ASN A 5 15.43 9.94 35.92
N SER A 6 14.42 9.15 35.58
CA SER A 6 13.04 9.58 35.24
C SER A 6 13.13 10.71 34.21
N ILE A 7 12.59 10.70 33.00
CA ILE A 7 11.33 10.18 32.48
C ILE A 7 11.50 10.22 30.94
N HIS A 8 11.33 9.12 30.21
CA HIS A 8 10.84 9.20 28.83
C HIS A 8 9.62 8.29 28.70
N GLN A 9 8.51 8.82 29.20
CA GLN A 9 7.20 8.54 28.64
C GLN A 9 7.15 9.22 27.27
N THR A 10 6.90 8.44 26.22
CA THR A 10 5.92 8.84 25.21
C THR A 10 5.00 7.65 24.99
N ASN A 11 3.96 7.63 25.83
CA ASN A 11 2.70 6.96 25.54
C ASN A 11 2.19 7.39 24.15
N THR A 12 1.64 6.41 23.43
CA THR A 12 0.83 6.49 22.20
C THR A 12 -0.15 7.67 22.17
N PRO A 13 -0.47 8.23 20.98
CA PRO A 13 -1.76 8.90 20.81
C PRO A 13 -2.57 8.39 19.60
N ALA A 14 -3.88 8.25 19.87
CA ALA A 14 -5.07 8.10 19.03
C ALA A 14 -4.91 8.39 17.51
N ARG A 15 -5.29 7.43 16.65
CA ARG A 15 -5.26 7.55 15.18
C ARG A 15 -6.60 8.01 14.56
N CYS A 16 -7.40 8.80 15.28
CA CYS A 16 -8.76 9.13 14.84
C CYS A 16 -8.87 10.41 13.96
N THR A 17 -7.79 11.18 13.75
CA THR A 17 -7.88 12.49 13.06
C THR A 17 -6.92 12.73 11.90
N ASP A 18 -5.87 11.91 11.74
CA ASP A 18 -4.93 12.08 10.63
C ASP A 18 -5.44 11.36 9.38
N PRO A 19 -5.22 11.91 8.18
CA PRO A 19 -5.62 11.25 6.94
C PRO A 19 -4.83 9.95 6.74
N ILE A 20 -5.49 8.94 6.18
CA ILE A 20 -4.86 7.67 5.81
C ILE A 20 -3.97 7.93 4.60
N ARG A 21 -2.67 7.63 4.73
CA ARG A 21 -1.73 7.79 3.63
C ARG A 21 -1.63 6.52 2.82
N VAL A 22 -1.95 6.62 1.53
CA VAL A 22 -1.90 5.52 0.57
C VAL A 22 -0.76 5.76 -0.42
N LEU A 23 0.08 4.75 -0.61
CA LEU A 23 1.03 4.70 -1.71
C LEU A 23 0.43 3.83 -2.82
N LEU A 24 -0.02 4.45 -3.90
CA LEU A 24 -0.50 3.74 -5.09
C LEU A 24 0.69 3.33 -5.97
N VAL A 25 0.94 2.04 -6.08
CA VAL A 25 2.10 1.48 -6.80
C VAL A 25 1.68 0.94 -8.16
N TYR A 26 2.31 1.43 -9.22
CA TYR A 26 2.30 0.75 -10.51
C TYR A 26 3.59 -0.09 -10.61
N PRO A 27 3.51 -1.43 -10.63
CA PRO A 27 4.68 -2.30 -10.57
C PRO A 27 5.40 -2.44 -11.93
N ASN A 28 5.71 -1.31 -12.55
CA ASN A 28 6.48 -1.20 -13.77
C ASN A 28 7.19 0.17 -13.83
N SER A 29 7.87 0.48 -14.92
CA SER A 29 8.58 1.74 -15.09
C SER A 29 7.65 2.96 -15.10
N LYS A 30 8.20 4.12 -14.73
CA LYS A 30 7.48 5.40 -14.63
C LYS A 30 6.75 5.79 -15.91
N ASP A 31 7.34 5.56 -17.07
CA ASP A 31 6.72 5.85 -18.37
C ASP A 31 5.50 4.97 -18.65
N VAL A 32 5.54 3.69 -18.27
CA VAL A 32 4.39 2.79 -18.40
C VAL A 32 3.28 3.18 -17.41
N ALA A 33 3.64 3.54 -16.18
CA ALA A 33 2.69 4.01 -15.16
C ALA A 33 1.94 5.28 -15.62
N LEU A 34 2.66 6.25 -16.19
CA LEU A 34 2.07 7.48 -16.72
C LEU A 34 1.17 7.24 -17.94
N ALA A 35 1.48 6.23 -18.74
CA ALA A 35 0.66 5.84 -19.90
C ALA A 35 -0.61 5.05 -19.52
N ASN A 36 -0.73 4.58 -18.27
CA ASN A 36 -1.85 3.76 -17.83
C ASN A 36 -3.01 4.60 -17.27
N LEU A 37 -4.08 4.78 -18.06
CA LEU A 37 -5.26 5.54 -17.65
C LEU A 37 -5.99 4.94 -16.44
N GLY A 38 -5.98 3.61 -16.29
CA GLY A 38 -6.59 2.94 -15.13
C GLY A 38 -5.88 3.32 -13.84
N PHE A 39 -4.54 3.33 -13.86
CA PHE A 39 -3.72 3.81 -12.75
C PHE A 39 -4.01 5.27 -12.39
N GLN A 40 -4.04 6.17 -13.38
CA GLN A 40 -4.37 7.58 -13.17
C GLN A 40 -5.77 7.77 -12.57
N ARG A 41 -6.73 6.95 -13.02
CA ARG A 41 -8.11 6.98 -12.50
C ARG A 41 -8.19 6.54 -11.05
N VAL A 42 -7.48 5.47 -10.66
CA VAL A 42 -7.41 5.04 -9.26
C VAL A 42 -6.71 6.09 -8.39
N ASN A 43 -5.62 6.70 -8.86
CA ASN A 43 -4.96 7.79 -8.13
C ASN A 43 -5.91 8.95 -7.86
N THR A 44 -6.70 9.33 -8.87
CA THR A 44 -7.71 10.38 -8.77
C THR A 44 -8.82 9.99 -7.79
N LEU A 45 -9.33 8.76 -7.90
CA LEU A 45 -10.36 8.22 -7.01
C LEU A 45 -9.94 8.26 -5.55
N LEU A 46 -8.73 7.77 -5.23
CA LEU A 46 -8.24 7.72 -3.85
C LEU A 46 -8.13 9.13 -3.25
N ASN A 47 -7.62 10.09 -4.01
CA ASN A 47 -7.52 11.49 -3.58
C ASN A 47 -8.88 12.22 -3.53
N GLN A 48 -9.98 11.59 -3.96
CA GLN A 48 -11.35 12.12 -3.81
C GLN A 48 -12.06 11.56 -2.55
N ILE A 49 -11.50 10.54 -1.90
CA ILE A 49 -12.07 9.95 -0.70
C ILE A 49 -11.73 10.83 0.50
N ASP A 50 -12.75 11.24 1.26
CA ASP A 50 -12.56 12.04 2.47
C ASP A 50 -11.69 11.31 3.50
N GLY A 51 -10.64 12.00 3.98
CA GLY A 51 -9.67 11.46 4.93
C GLY A 51 -8.65 10.48 4.34
N VAL A 52 -8.50 10.43 3.02
CA VAL A 52 -7.43 9.70 2.33
C VAL A 52 -6.55 10.67 1.56
N GLU A 53 -5.24 10.53 1.70
CA GLU A 53 -4.26 11.21 0.87
C GLU A 53 -3.45 10.16 0.12
N CYS A 54 -3.32 10.31 -1.19
CA CYS A 54 -2.66 9.32 -2.04
C CYS A 54 -1.53 9.94 -2.84
N ASP A 55 -0.32 9.39 -2.65
CA ASP A 55 0.82 9.58 -3.55
C ASP A 55 1.02 8.29 -4.36
N HIS A 56 1.95 8.31 -5.31
CA HIS A 56 2.19 7.22 -6.22
C HIS A 56 3.66 6.83 -6.31
N TYR A 57 3.89 5.58 -6.69
CA TYR A 57 5.21 5.01 -6.93
C TYR A 57 5.23 4.15 -8.19
N SER A 58 6.40 4.11 -8.83
CA SER A 58 6.70 3.25 -9.96
C SER A 58 8.21 3.03 -10.01
N LEU A 59 8.64 1.96 -10.66
CA LEU A 59 10.06 1.66 -10.83
C LEU A 59 10.73 2.70 -11.74
N PRO A 60 12.06 2.92 -11.60
CA PRO A 60 12.78 3.87 -12.43
C PRO A 60 12.80 3.44 -13.90
N VAL A 61 12.90 4.41 -14.80
CA VAL A 61 13.04 4.14 -16.24
C VAL A 61 14.32 3.33 -16.48
N GLY A 62 14.21 2.26 -17.25
CA GLY A 62 15.34 1.34 -17.53
C GLY A 62 15.62 0.33 -16.42
N TRP A 63 14.77 0.24 -15.39
CA TRP A 63 14.83 -0.84 -14.41
C TRP A 63 14.67 -2.22 -15.07
N SER A 64 15.34 -3.22 -14.49
CA SER A 64 15.25 -4.64 -14.88
C SER A 64 15.03 -5.50 -13.64
N PRO A 65 14.29 -6.62 -13.73
CA PRO A 65 14.13 -7.59 -12.63
C PRO A 65 15.44 -8.13 -12.04
N ASP A 66 16.56 -8.05 -12.78
CA ASP A 66 17.88 -8.48 -12.31
C ASP A 66 18.50 -7.55 -11.25
N VAL A 67 17.93 -6.34 -11.06
CA VAL A 67 18.39 -5.38 -10.06
C VAL A 67 18.12 -5.94 -8.66
N GLN A 68 19.18 -6.19 -7.90
CA GLN A 68 19.04 -6.79 -6.56
C GLN A 68 18.64 -5.78 -5.48
N GLN A 69 19.03 -4.51 -5.66
CA GLN A 69 18.76 -3.43 -4.70
C GLN A 69 18.56 -2.12 -5.46
N LEU A 70 17.60 -1.32 -5.01
CA LEU A 70 17.38 0.03 -5.51
C LEU A 70 18.21 1.05 -4.72
N GLU A 71 18.63 2.11 -5.40
CA GLU A 71 19.19 3.28 -4.74
C GLU A 71 18.16 3.90 -3.79
N PRO A 72 18.54 4.42 -2.61
CA PRO A 72 17.60 5.00 -1.64
C PRO A 72 16.69 6.08 -2.23
N SER A 73 17.20 6.90 -3.15
CA SER A 73 16.42 7.93 -3.83
C SER A 73 15.34 7.37 -4.77
N SER A 74 15.50 6.13 -5.24
CA SER A 74 14.54 5.42 -6.11
C SER A 74 13.49 4.65 -5.32
N MET A 75 13.52 4.74 -3.99
CA MET A 75 12.54 4.14 -3.08
C MET A 75 11.65 5.20 -2.40
N LEU A 76 11.60 6.40 -2.98
CA LEU A 76 10.74 7.49 -2.50
C LEU A 76 9.48 7.58 -3.38
N SER A 77 8.38 8.01 -2.77
CA SER A 77 7.15 8.37 -3.50
C SER A 77 7.39 9.53 -4.46
N HIS A 78 6.65 9.61 -5.57
CA HIS A 78 6.99 10.54 -6.65
C HIS A 78 6.66 12.00 -6.35
N GLU A 79 5.54 12.29 -5.70
CA GLU A 79 5.12 13.68 -5.47
C GLU A 79 5.70 14.24 -4.18
N TRP A 80 5.61 13.48 -3.09
CA TRP A 80 5.98 13.95 -1.76
C TRP A 80 7.43 13.62 -1.39
N ASN A 81 8.11 12.77 -2.18
CA ASN A 81 9.46 12.28 -1.90
C ASN A 81 9.56 11.64 -0.50
N LEU A 82 8.52 10.90 -0.10
CA LEU A 82 8.47 10.24 1.20
C LEU A 82 8.98 8.79 1.11
N PRO A 83 9.68 8.31 2.16
CA PRO A 83 9.95 6.90 2.31
C PRO A 83 8.67 6.12 2.62
N LEU A 84 8.68 4.81 2.33
CA LEU A 84 7.45 4.00 2.33
C LEU A 84 6.93 3.70 3.74
N ASP A 85 7.76 3.86 4.77
CA ASP A 85 7.39 3.72 6.18
C ASP A 85 6.47 4.86 6.67
N GLN A 86 6.23 5.88 5.85
CA GLN A 86 5.27 6.96 6.12
C GLN A 86 3.87 6.72 5.55
N PHE A 87 3.61 5.56 4.96
CA PHE A 87 2.31 5.19 4.41
C PHE A 87 1.65 4.12 5.26
N ASP A 88 0.34 4.24 5.47
CA ASP A 88 -0.47 3.25 6.18
C ASP A 88 -0.85 2.08 5.26
N VAL A 89 -0.94 2.36 3.95
CA VAL A 89 -1.40 1.41 2.94
C VAL A 89 -0.50 1.49 1.71
N ILE A 90 -0.12 0.32 1.18
CA ILE A 90 0.48 0.18 -0.16
C ILE A 90 -0.53 -0.52 -1.05
N ALA A 91 -0.99 0.17 -2.10
CA ALA A 91 -1.99 -0.36 -3.02
C ALA A 91 -1.36 -0.61 -4.39
N PHE A 92 -1.22 -1.87 -4.80
CA PHE A 92 -0.73 -2.22 -6.13
C PHE A 92 -1.85 -2.14 -7.17
N SER A 93 -1.60 -1.41 -8.25
CA SER A 93 -2.46 -1.39 -9.44
C SER A 93 -1.78 -2.17 -10.56
N ILE A 94 -2.18 -3.42 -10.74
CA ILE A 94 -1.51 -4.38 -11.61
C ILE A 94 -2.35 -4.61 -12.86
N SER A 95 -1.85 -4.12 -13.99
CA SER A 95 -2.56 -4.20 -15.27
C SER A 95 -2.20 -5.43 -16.08
N PHE A 96 -1.00 -6.00 -15.89
CA PHE A 96 -0.51 -7.14 -16.66
C PHE A 96 0.11 -8.21 -15.76
N GLU A 97 -0.06 -9.48 -16.14
CA GLU A 97 0.44 -10.65 -15.40
C GLU A 97 1.96 -10.63 -15.11
N PRO A 98 2.84 -10.20 -16.02
CA PRO A 98 4.28 -10.11 -15.72
C PRO A 98 4.61 -9.18 -14.54
N ASP A 99 3.74 -8.21 -14.25
CA ASP A 99 3.97 -7.25 -13.18
C ASP A 99 3.71 -7.84 -11.78
N TYR A 100 3.18 -9.07 -11.66
CA TYR A 100 3.10 -9.77 -10.37
C TYR A 100 4.49 -9.96 -9.75
N LEU A 101 5.48 -10.37 -10.55
CA LEU A 101 6.84 -10.53 -10.07
C LEU A 101 7.43 -9.19 -9.62
N ASN A 102 7.13 -8.11 -10.36
CA ASN A 102 7.59 -6.78 -10.03
C ASN A 102 6.98 -6.29 -8.70
N ALA A 103 5.71 -6.60 -8.42
CA ALA A 103 5.09 -6.27 -7.13
C ALA A 103 5.83 -6.96 -5.96
N VAL A 104 6.18 -8.24 -6.12
CA VAL A 104 6.98 -8.99 -5.12
C VAL A 104 8.38 -8.39 -4.97
N LEU A 105 9.04 -8.01 -6.06
CA LEU A 105 10.35 -7.36 -6.02
C LEU A 105 10.28 -6.00 -5.31
N ILE A 106 9.22 -5.23 -5.53
CA ILE A 106 9.01 -3.95 -4.85
C ILE A 106 8.86 -4.15 -3.34
N LEU A 107 8.05 -5.12 -2.89
CA LEU A 107 7.94 -5.46 -1.46
C LEU A 107 9.32 -5.78 -0.87
N LYS A 108 10.13 -6.57 -1.59
CA LYS A 108 11.49 -6.91 -1.19
C LYS A 108 12.40 -5.67 -1.11
N TYR A 109 12.36 -4.77 -2.08
CA TYR A 109 13.14 -3.54 -2.04
C TYR A 109 12.76 -2.67 -0.85
N PHE A 110 11.48 -2.64 -0.49
CA PHE A 110 10.95 -1.85 0.61
C PHE A 110 11.14 -2.52 1.98
N GLY A 111 11.72 -3.72 2.02
CA GLY A 111 11.93 -4.46 3.27
C GLY A 111 10.62 -4.92 3.92
N ILE A 112 9.54 -5.02 3.15
CA ILE A 112 8.24 -5.50 3.63
C ILE A 112 8.23 -7.04 3.51
N PRO A 113 7.83 -7.77 4.58
CA PRO A 113 7.72 -9.22 4.52
C PRO A 113 6.85 -9.67 3.34
N LEU A 114 7.40 -10.62 2.58
CA LEU A 114 6.75 -11.14 1.37
C LEU A 114 5.51 -11.94 1.74
N GLU A 115 5.61 -12.82 2.75
CA GLU A 115 4.47 -13.56 3.25
C GLU A 115 3.62 -12.64 4.12
N ARG A 116 2.34 -12.49 3.76
CA ARG A 116 1.39 -11.67 4.54
C ARG A 116 1.28 -12.13 6.00
N ALA A 117 1.49 -13.42 6.26
CA ALA A 117 1.45 -14.01 7.59
C ALA A 117 2.60 -13.56 8.50
N GLU A 118 3.68 -13.01 7.93
CA GLU A 118 4.82 -12.45 8.67
C GLU A 118 4.64 -10.96 8.98
N ARG A 119 3.60 -10.30 8.44
CA ARG A 119 3.29 -8.91 8.75
C ARG A 119 2.56 -8.78 10.08
N CYS A 120 2.67 -7.58 10.65
CA CYS A 120 2.03 -7.20 11.90
C CYS A 120 1.56 -5.74 11.80
N ALA A 121 0.92 -5.21 12.84
CA ALA A 121 0.39 -3.85 12.87
C ALA A 121 1.43 -2.72 12.66
N LEU A 122 2.73 -3.03 12.65
CA LEU A 122 3.80 -2.08 12.32
C LEU A 122 4.07 -1.96 10.82
N HIS A 123 3.56 -2.88 10.01
CA HIS A 123 3.72 -2.87 8.56
C HIS A 123 2.50 -2.21 7.90
N PRO A 124 2.66 -1.58 6.72
CA PRO A 124 1.52 -1.08 5.97
C PRO A 124 0.63 -2.23 5.52
N LEU A 125 -0.67 -1.95 5.36
CA LEU A 125 -1.58 -2.89 4.72
C LEU A 125 -1.26 -2.94 3.22
N VAL A 126 -1.08 -4.14 2.67
CA VAL A 126 -0.76 -4.33 1.26
C VAL A 126 -1.99 -4.80 0.50
N LEU A 127 -2.47 -3.96 -0.41
CA LEU A 127 -3.63 -4.19 -1.23
C LEU A 127 -3.21 -4.40 -2.69
N ALA A 128 -4.01 -5.11 -3.47
CA ALA A 128 -3.82 -5.17 -4.92
C ALA A 128 -5.14 -5.16 -5.70
N GLY A 129 -5.13 -4.52 -6.86
CA GLY A 129 -6.23 -4.48 -7.80
C GLY A 129 -5.72 -4.31 -9.23
N GLY A 130 -6.64 -4.04 -10.15
CA GLY A 130 -6.34 -3.88 -11.58
C GLY A 130 -6.68 -5.13 -12.40
N SER A 131 -6.61 -5.00 -13.72
CA SER A 131 -7.13 -5.99 -14.67
C SER A 131 -6.49 -7.37 -14.51
N ALA A 132 -5.19 -7.45 -14.22
CA ALA A 132 -4.52 -8.73 -14.02
C ALA A 132 -5.01 -9.40 -12.73
N VAL A 133 -5.10 -8.64 -11.63
CA VAL A 133 -5.63 -9.15 -10.35
C VAL A 133 -7.07 -9.62 -10.49
N PHE A 134 -7.89 -8.89 -11.25
CA PHE A 134 -9.27 -9.27 -11.54
C PHE A 134 -9.37 -10.63 -12.26
N ILE A 135 -8.46 -10.89 -13.20
CA ILE A 135 -8.44 -12.15 -13.97
C ILE A 135 -7.95 -13.31 -13.08
N ASN A 136 -6.86 -13.13 -12.35
CA ASN A 136 -6.29 -14.16 -11.50
C ASN A 136 -5.47 -13.57 -10.33
N PRO A 137 -6.04 -13.46 -9.11
CA PRO A 137 -5.31 -12.97 -7.95
C PRO A 137 -4.41 -14.03 -7.30
N GLU A 138 -4.61 -15.32 -7.62
CA GLU A 138 -3.94 -16.45 -6.96
C GLU A 138 -2.41 -16.35 -6.89
N PRO A 139 -1.69 -15.90 -7.94
CA PRO A 139 -0.22 -15.83 -7.90
C PRO A 139 0.34 -14.91 -6.82
N LEU A 140 -0.48 -13.99 -6.29
CA LEU A 140 -0.11 -13.04 -5.26
C LEU A 140 -0.80 -13.31 -3.91
N ALA A 141 -1.56 -14.40 -3.78
CA ALA A 141 -2.43 -14.65 -2.63
C ALA A 141 -1.68 -14.72 -1.29
N ASP A 142 -0.46 -15.25 -1.30
CA ASP A 142 0.39 -15.32 -0.11
C ASP A 142 1.07 -13.98 0.22
N CYS A 143 1.12 -13.05 -0.75
CA CYS A 143 1.79 -11.75 -0.61
C CYS A 143 0.86 -10.57 -0.39
N ILE A 144 -0.44 -10.68 -0.67
CA ILE A 144 -1.35 -9.54 -0.59
C ILE A 144 -2.36 -9.78 0.53
N ASP A 145 -2.63 -8.73 1.30
CA ASP A 145 -3.54 -8.79 2.44
C ASP A 145 -4.99 -8.83 1.96
N ALA A 146 -5.33 -7.99 0.98
CA ALA A 146 -6.63 -8.03 0.31
C ALA A 146 -6.59 -7.59 -1.16
N PHE A 147 -7.49 -8.18 -1.94
CA PHE A 147 -7.64 -7.90 -3.35
C PHE A 147 -8.93 -7.12 -3.63
N PHE A 148 -8.81 -6.09 -4.46
CA PHE A 148 -9.93 -5.33 -5.01
C PHE A 148 -10.28 -5.93 -6.37
N ILE A 149 -11.25 -6.83 -6.38
CA ILE A 149 -11.71 -7.56 -7.57
C ILE A 149 -12.93 -6.84 -8.15
N GLY A 150 -12.84 -6.42 -9.42
CA GLY A 150 -13.92 -5.80 -10.18
C GLY A 150 -13.59 -4.36 -10.60
N GLU A 151 -14.61 -3.59 -10.97
CA GLU A 151 -14.47 -2.14 -11.14
C GLU A 151 -14.35 -1.51 -9.74
N GLY A 152 -13.12 -1.44 -9.21
CA GLY A 152 -12.80 -1.05 -7.83
C GLY A 152 -13.29 0.34 -7.37
N GLU A 153 -13.99 1.07 -8.23
CA GLU A 153 -14.55 2.41 -7.96
C GLU A 153 -15.63 2.40 -6.88
N GLY A 154 -16.41 1.33 -6.75
CA GLY A 154 -17.44 1.22 -5.72
C GLY A 154 -16.94 0.75 -4.35
N LEU A 155 -15.78 0.08 -4.30
CA LEU A 155 -15.29 -0.62 -3.09
C LEU A 155 -14.29 0.22 -2.28
N ALA A 156 -13.55 1.12 -2.93
CA ALA A 156 -12.50 1.90 -2.27
C ALA A 156 -13.06 2.82 -1.17
N GLU A 157 -14.09 3.62 -1.46
CA GLU A 157 -14.64 4.56 -0.48
C GLU A 157 -15.21 3.86 0.77
N PRO A 158 -16.07 2.82 0.67
CA PRO A 158 -16.53 2.08 1.84
C PRO A 158 -15.38 1.45 2.64
N PHE A 159 -14.35 0.95 1.95
CA PHE A 159 -13.18 0.36 2.59
C PHE A 159 -12.40 1.37 3.42
N PHE A 160 -12.01 2.51 2.84
CA PHE A 160 -11.25 3.54 3.55
C PHE A 160 -12.07 4.22 4.64
N ARG A 161 -13.39 4.34 4.47
CA ARG A 161 -14.30 4.77 5.54
C ARG A 161 -14.27 3.81 6.72
N LEU A 162 -14.39 2.51 6.47
CA LEU A 162 -14.30 1.47 7.51
C LEU A 162 -12.93 1.47 8.20
N PHE A 163 -11.85 1.64 7.42
CA PHE A 163 -10.48 1.74 7.92
C PHE A 163 -10.33 2.91 8.89
N ARG A 164 -10.90 4.07 8.56
CA ARG A 164 -10.81 5.30 9.37
C ARG A 164 -11.65 5.26 10.64
N GLU A 165 -12.85 4.69 10.56
CA GLU A 165 -13.84 4.74 11.66
C GLU A 165 -13.53 3.79 12.82
N ASN A 166 -12.52 2.92 12.69
CA ASN A 166 -12.23 1.88 13.66
C ASN A 166 -10.72 1.84 13.95
N GLU A 167 -10.35 1.78 15.23
CA GLU A 167 -8.97 1.49 15.63
C GLU A 167 -8.77 -0.03 15.59
N TRP A 168 -7.92 -0.50 14.68
CA TRP A 168 -7.62 -1.93 14.52
C TRP A 168 -6.27 -2.26 15.14
N SER A 169 -6.25 -3.17 16.10
CA SER A 169 -5.01 -3.74 16.63
C SER A 169 -4.45 -4.86 15.75
N ASP A 170 -5.31 -5.48 14.94
CA ASP A 170 -4.98 -6.60 14.05
C ASP A 170 -5.56 -6.33 12.64
N PRO A 171 -4.71 -6.26 11.59
CA PRO A 171 -5.16 -6.15 10.21
C PRO A 171 -6.20 -7.21 9.82
N HIS A 172 -6.14 -8.43 10.36
CA HIS A 172 -7.11 -9.48 10.02
C HIS A 172 -8.54 -9.17 10.47
N GLU A 173 -8.72 -8.40 11.55
CA GLU A 173 -10.06 -7.98 12.01
C GLU A 173 -10.68 -6.97 11.05
N LEU A 174 -9.88 -6.01 10.59
CA LEU A 174 -10.26 -5.06 9.54
C LEU A 174 -10.69 -5.82 8.28
N LEU A 175 -9.87 -6.77 7.82
CA LEU A 175 -10.11 -7.49 6.57
C LEU A 175 -11.36 -8.37 6.61
N ARG A 176 -11.67 -9.00 7.75
CA ARG A 176 -12.92 -9.75 7.94
C ARG A 176 -14.15 -8.85 7.84
N SER A 177 -14.04 -7.62 8.33
CA SER A 177 -15.11 -6.63 8.25
C SER A 177 -15.23 -6.07 6.83
N ALA A 178 -14.11 -5.80 6.18
CA ALA A 178 -14.02 -5.34 4.79
C ALA A 178 -14.61 -6.35 3.79
N ALA A 179 -14.44 -7.65 4.02
CA ALA A 179 -15.02 -8.71 3.18
C ALA A 179 -16.58 -8.73 3.15
N ARG A 180 -17.23 -7.94 4.01
CA ARG A 180 -18.70 -7.77 4.03
C ARG A 180 -19.17 -6.56 3.22
N ILE A 181 -18.25 -5.75 2.69
CA ILE A 181 -18.57 -4.68 1.75
C ILE A 181 -19.10 -5.35 0.47
N PRO A 182 -20.31 -4.99 0.01
CA PRO A 182 -20.98 -5.64 -1.11
C PRO A 182 -20.33 -5.37 -2.46
#